data_AF-A0A0E1W829-F1
#
_entry.id   AF-A0A0E1W829-F1
#
_cell.length_a   1.000
_cell.length_b   1.000
_cell.length_c   1.000
_cell.angle_alpha   90.00
_cell.angle_beta   90.00
_cell.angle_gamma   90.00
#
_symmetry.space_group_name_H-M   'P 1'
#
loop_
_entity.id
_entity.type
_entity.pdbx_description
1 polymer ?
#
loop_
_entity_poly.entity_id
_entity_poly.type
_entity_poly.pdbx_seq_one_letter_code
_entity_poly.pdbx_strand_id
1 'polypeptide(L)'
;MSLSTSASTGIGSLSTSIDTTNSNLASLSTSSSTGIGSLSTSINATNSNLASLSTSASTGIGSLSTSISSITTNTTNLGNSTAAALGGGATYDPATGAISAPSYTTYNANGTTATNTSVGAAIDNINANGIKYFHANSTDPDSVATGTNSVAIGPNAVANVDYSVAIGSGATTSAAVPVASASVGGLTFGGFAGSAPIGVFSVGAPGAERQITNVAAGRISAASTDAVNGSQLYATNSNVASLSTGLNATNSNLASLSTSTSTAVGSLSTGLSTTNSTVASLSTSTSTSIGSLSTGLSTANSNLASLSTSTSTGIGSLSTGLATTNSNVASLSTSVTNINTQLTSLSTSITNNVIRSLPASTGVAADMSAPKATSPSVTAGSNSVALGAGSNDGGRSNVVSVGSDTQQRQITNVAAGTEGTDAVNVNQLNTLSTSMSQSLSNQQTQLNNLGSQLNQTQQQLQQTDTMARQGIAAVAAMASIPHMDRDSNFAMGVGTSSFLGQKAIAVGMQARITENLKASLNGGFAGNQKVIGAGMLYQWK
;
A
#
# COMPACT_ATOMS: atom_id res chain seq x y z
N MET A 1 -131.32 -69.64 75.20
CA MET A 1 -132.41 -69.68 76.20
C MET A 1 -133.75 -69.56 75.47
N SER A 2 -134.80 -70.24 75.93
CA SER A 2 -136.17 -70.08 75.43
C SER A 2 -137.05 -69.85 76.65
N LEU A 3 -137.63 -68.65 76.78
CA LEU A 3 -138.57 -68.34 77.86
C LEU A 3 -139.97 -68.42 77.28
N SER A 4 -140.77 -69.33 77.80
CA SER A 4 -142.17 -69.55 77.39
C SER A 4 -143.07 -69.51 78.61
N THR A 5 -144.12 -68.69 78.57
CA THR A 5 -145.20 -68.75 79.55
C THR A 5 -146.16 -69.88 79.19
N SER A 6 -146.64 -70.62 80.20
CA SER A 6 -147.57 -71.73 80.01
C SER A 6 -148.96 -71.24 79.57
N ALA A 7 -149.69 -72.10 78.86
CA ALA A 7 -151.01 -71.82 78.28
C ALA A 7 -152.01 -71.28 79.33
N SER A 8 -152.68 -70.19 78.99
CA SER A 8 -153.73 -69.56 79.81
C SER A 8 -154.81 -68.95 78.92
N THR A 9 -156.04 -68.82 79.40
CA THR A 9 -157.21 -68.35 78.64
C THR A 9 -157.86 -67.13 79.31
N GLY A 10 -158.17 -66.09 78.55
CA GLY A 10 -158.95 -64.92 79.03
C GLY A 10 -158.13 -63.83 79.73
N ILE A 11 -157.02 -63.39 79.14
CA ILE A 11 -156.11 -62.38 79.72
C ILE A 11 -156.25 -61.03 79.00
N GLY A 12 -156.44 -59.93 79.74
CA GLY A 12 -156.53 -58.58 79.18
C GLY A 12 -155.23 -58.10 78.51
N SER A 13 -154.09 -58.25 79.19
CA SER A 13 -152.75 -57.92 78.67
C SER A 13 -151.74 -58.96 79.11
N LEU A 14 -150.93 -59.46 78.18
CA LEU A 14 -149.85 -60.39 78.46
C LEU A 14 -148.54 -59.79 77.95
N SER A 15 -147.59 -59.56 78.86
CA SER A 15 -146.25 -59.08 78.53
C SER A 15 -145.22 -60.13 78.87
N THR A 16 -144.31 -60.39 77.93
CA THR A 16 -143.10 -61.18 78.18
C THR A 16 -141.91 -60.31 77.87
N SER A 17 -141.25 -59.87 78.93
CA SER A 17 -140.11 -58.96 78.83
C SER A 17 -138.89 -59.63 79.44
N ILE A 18 -137.77 -59.49 78.73
CA ILE A 18 -136.45 -59.79 79.26
C ILE A 18 -135.76 -58.43 79.45
N ASP A 19 -135.45 -58.08 80.69
CA ASP A 19 -134.74 -56.83 80.97
C ASP A 19 -133.30 -56.89 80.45
N THR A 20 -132.53 -57.92 80.81
CA THR A 20 -131.17 -58.13 80.29
C THR A 20 -130.92 -59.60 80.03
N THR A 21 -130.20 -59.95 78.95
CA THR A 21 -129.75 -61.33 78.70
C THR A 21 -128.39 -61.35 78.03
N ASN A 22 -127.47 -62.14 78.60
CA ASN A 22 -126.09 -62.36 78.13
C ASN A 22 -125.92 -63.67 77.34
N SER A 23 -127.02 -64.33 76.95
CA SER A 23 -127.01 -65.61 76.24
C SER A 23 -127.64 -65.46 74.87
N ASN A 24 -127.19 -66.26 73.89
CA ASN A 24 -127.87 -66.39 72.60
C ASN A 24 -129.35 -66.78 72.83
N LEU A 25 -130.26 -65.92 72.37
CA LEU A 25 -131.70 -66.12 72.48
C LEU A 25 -132.23 -66.56 71.12
N ALA A 26 -132.56 -67.85 71.01
CA ALA A 26 -133.04 -68.43 69.76
C ALA A 26 -134.47 -67.99 69.44
N SER A 27 -135.33 -67.92 70.46
CA SER A 27 -136.68 -67.39 70.36
C SER A 27 -137.20 -66.94 71.73
N LEU A 28 -138.02 -65.88 71.74
CA LEU A 28 -138.88 -65.49 72.85
C LEU A 28 -140.32 -65.64 72.35
N SER A 29 -141.02 -66.67 72.83
CA SER A 29 -142.33 -67.08 72.31
C SER A 29 -143.31 -67.26 73.46
N THR A 30 -144.52 -66.70 73.35
CA THR A 30 -145.64 -67.06 74.24
C THR A 30 -146.31 -68.32 73.70
N SER A 31 -146.46 -69.35 74.52
CA SER A 31 -147.13 -70.59 74.11
C SER A 31 -148.61 -70.33 73.78
N SER A 32 -149.19 -71.17 72.92
CA SER A 32 -150.57 -71.12 72.40
C SER A 32 -151.60 -70.68 73.46
N SER A 33 -152.06 -69.44 73.34
CA SER A 33 -153.08 -68.85 74.21
C SER A 33 -154.16 -68.19 73.35
N THR A 34 -155.42 -68.27 73.77
CA THR A 34 -156.58 -67.75 73.04
C THR A 34 -157.26 -66.65 73.81
N GLY A 35 -157.56 -65.53 73.14
CA GLY A 35 -158.27 -64.39 73.71
C GLY A 35 -157.39 -63.45 74.54
N ILE A 36 -156.31 -62.93 73.93
CA ILE A 36 -155.42 -61.92 74.55
C ILE A 36 -155.74 -60.54 73.97
N GLY A 37 -156.03 -59.56 74.82
CA GLY A 37 -156.29 -58.18 74.37
C GLY A 37 -155.06 -57.50 73.76
N SER A 38 -153.97 -57.38 74.53
CA SER A 38 -152.68 -56.85 74.07
C SER A 38 -151.52 -57.79 74.40
N LEU A 39 -150.69 -58.08 73.40
CA LEU A 39 -149.48 -58.90 73.53
C LEU A 39 -148.23 -58.05 73.27
N SER A 40 -147.35 -57.95 74.27
CA SER A 40 -146.06 -57.28 74.12
C SER A 40 -144.90 -58.24 74.43
N THR A 41 -143.93 -58.26 73.51
CA THR A 41 -142.67 -58.99 73.64
C THR A 41 -141.54 -58.00 73.50
N SER A 42 -140.82 -57.74 74.57
CA SER A 42 -139.73 -56.76 74.56
C SER A 42 -138.45 -57.33 75.14
N ILE A 43 -137.33 -56.89 74.56
CA ILE A 43 -136.00 -57.08 75.12
C ILE A 43 -135.43 -55.68 75.36
N ASN A 44 -135.18 -55.35 76.61
CA ASN A 44 -134.66 -54.02 76.96
C ASN A 44 -133.16 -53.93 76.57
N ALA A 45 -132.35 -54.94 76.92
CA ALA A 45 -130.98 -55.09 76.41
C ALA A 45 -130.57 -56.55 76.13
N THR A 46 -129.86 -56.80 75.03
CA THR A 46 -129.24 -58.10 74.74
C THR A 46 -127.76 -57.99 74.41
N ASN A 47 -126.97 -58.90 74.99
CA ASN A 47 -125.51 -59.01 74.84
C ASN A 47 -125.12 -60.16 73.88
N SER A 48 -125.99 -60.53 72.93
CA SER A 48 -125.80 -61.71 72.09
C SER A 48 -126.54 -61.60 70.76
N ASN A 49 -126.32 -62.56 69.84
CA ASN A 49 -127.06 -62.63 68.58
C ASN A 49 -128.54 -62.95 68.85
N LEU A 50 -129.44 -62.12 68.28
CA LEU A 50 -130.88 -62.33 68.33
C LEU A 50 -131.37 -62.74 66.93
N ALA A 51 -131.80 -63.99 66.79
CA ALA A 51 -132.23 -64.53 65.50
C ALA A 51 -133.67 -64.15 65.13
N SER A 52 -134.57 -64.05 66.11
CA SER A 52 -135.99 -63.74 65.92
C SER A 52 -136.61 -63.19 67.21
N LEU A 53 -137.48 -62.17 67.09
CA LEU A 53 -138.30 -61.66 68.18
C LEU A 53 -139.78 -61.86 67.85
N SER A 54 -140.48 -62.63 68.70
CA SER A 54 -141.92 -62.93 68.64
C SER A 54 -142.37 -63.81 67.46
N THR A 55 -142.33 -65.13 67.67
CA THR A 55 -143.06 -66.11 66.86
C THR A 55 -144.28 -66.60 67.64
N SER A 56 -145.34 -65.79 67.69
CA SER A 56 -146.60 -66.22 68.33
C SER A 56 -147.47 -66.99 67.34
N ALA A 57 -147.88 -68.21 67.71
CA ALA A 57 -148.88 -69.01 66.98
C ALA A 57 -150.32 -68.82 67.54
N SER A 58 -150.51 -67.82 68.41
CA SER A 58 -151.76 -67.54 69.13
C SER A 58 -152.80 -66.85 68.23
N THR A 59 -154.04 -67.34 68.24
CA THR A 59 -155.17 -66.77 67.47
C THR A 59 -156.03 -65.85 68.35
N GLY A 60 -156.40 -64.67 67.85
CA GLY A 60 -157.27 -63.72 68.55
C GLY A 60 -156.52 -62.70 69.44
N ILE A 61 -155.44 -62.12 68.93
CA ILE A 61 -154.70 -61.00 69.56
C ILE A 61 -155.26 -59.67 69.05
N GLY A 62 -155.61 -58.75 69.94
CA GLY A 62 -156.13 -57.41 69.57
C GLY A 62 -155.04 -56.40 69.19
N SER A 63 -153.84 -56.48 69.76
CA SER A 63 -152.68 -55.63 69.43
C SER A 63 -151.37 -56.34 69.75
N LEU A 64 -150.40 -56.28 68.82
CA LEU A 64 -149.07 -56.90 68.94
C LEU A 64 -147.99 -55.81 68.94
N SER A 65 -147.12 -55.79 69.94
CA SER A 65 -145.93 -54.93 69.98
C SER A 65 -144.65 -55.72 70.24
N THR A 66 -143.65 -55.49 69.39
CA THR A 66 -142.31 -56.04 69.52
C THR A 66 -141.30 -54.90 69.55
N SER A 67 -140.46 -54.84 70.58
CA SER A 67 -139.41 -53.81 70.68
C SER A 67 -138.10 -54.38 71.20
N ILE A 68 -137.00 -53.91 70.62
CA ILE A 68 -135.64 -54.12 71.10
C ILE A 68 -135.06 -52.74 71.35
N SER A 69 -134.71 -52.43 72.59
CA SER A 69 -134.16 -51.10 72.91
C SER A 69 -132.65 -51.02 72.68
N SER A 70 -131.88 -52.11 72.84
CA SER A 70 -130.43 -52.12 72.60
C SER A 70 -129.82 -53.52 72.31
N ILE A 71 -128.84 -53.59 71.40
CA ILE A 71 -127.98 -54.77 71.12
C ILE A 71 -126.55 -54.41 71.52
N THR A 72 -126.17 -54.73 72.75
CA THR A 72 -125.00 -54.16 73.41
C THR A 72 -123.69 -54.84 73.01
N THR A 73 -123.60 -56.18 72.95
CA THR A 73 -122.32 -56.86 72.64
C THR A 73 -121.86 -56.72 71.21
N ASN A 74 -122.72 -56.88 70.21
CA ASN A 74 -122.29 -56.79 68.81
C ASN A 74 -121.88 -55.35 68.46
N THR A 75 -122.61 -54.36 68.98
CA THR A 75 -122.27 -52.94 68.83
C THR A 75 -121.00 -52.60 69.60
N THR A 76 -120.80 -53.17 70.79
CA THR A 76 -119.55 -53.02 71.56
C THR A 76 -118.36 -53.65 70.86
N ASN A 77 -118.52 -54.85 70.31
CA ASN A 77 -117.48 -55.52 69.53
C ASN A 77 -117.15 -54.75 68.26
N LEU A 78 -118.18 -54.23 67.57
CA LEU A 78 -117.99 -53.36 66.40
C LEU A 78 -117.24 -52.08 66.79
N GLY A 79 -117.66 -51.38 67.84
CA GLY A 79 -117.01 -50.17 68.34
C GLY A 79 -115.55 -50.42 68.74
N ASN A 80 -115.29 -51.47 69.52
CA ASN A 80 -113.94 -51.88 69.91
C ASN A 80 -113.08 -52.26 68.71
N SER A 81 -113.61 -53.03 67.76
CA SER A 81 -112.87 -53.39 66.53
C SER A 81 -112.57 -52.18 65.66
N THR A 82 -113.48 -51.20 65.61
CA THR A 82 -113.28 -49.93 64.89
C THR A 82 -112.20 -49.08 65.55
N ALA A 83 -112.24 -48.92 66.88
CA ALA A 83 -111.21 -48.21 67.64
C ALA A 83 -109.83 -48.88 67.52
N ALA A 84 -109.79 -50.22 67.57
CA ALA A 84 -108.55 -50.99 67.37
C ALA A 84 -108.00 -50.85 65.94
N ALA A 85 -108.87 -50.81 64.92
CA ALA A 85 -108.47 -50.61 63.52
C ALA A 85 -107.95 -49.20 63.26
N LEU A 86 -108.52 -48.18 63.90
CA LEU A 86 -107.95 -46.83 63.89
C LEU A 86 -106.59 -46.81 64.60
N GLY A 87 -106.47 -47.48 65.74
CA GLY A 87 -105.26 -47.40 66.56
C GLY A 87 -105.07 -45.99 67.11
N GLY A 88 -103.82 -45.52 67.22
CA GLY A 88 -103.53 -44.15 67.68
C GLY A 88 -104.04 -43.83 69.09
N GLY A 89 -104.34 -44.85 69.91
CA GLY A 89 -104.95 -44.68 71.24
C GLY A 89 -106.46 -44.44 71.24
N ALA A 90 -107.16 -44.57 70.10
CA ALA A 90 -108.61 -44.52 70.05
C ALA A 90 -109.24 -45.65 70.88
N THR A 91 -110.33 -45.34 71.57
CA THR A 91 -111.08 -46.25 72.44
C THR A 91 -112.57 -46.07 72.22
N TYR A 92 -113.34 -47.16 72.28
CA TYR A 92 -114.79 -47.12 72.23
C TYR A 92 -115.36 -47.11 73.65
N ASP A 93 -116.29 -46.19 73.92
CA ASP A 93 -117.05 -46.14 75.16
C ASP A 93 -118.45 -46.75 74.95
N PRO A 94 -118.74 -47.95 75.50
CA PRO A 94 -120.05 -48.59 75.36
C PRO A 94 -121.21 -47.82 75.99
N ALA A 95 -120.95 -46.92 76.94
CA ALA A 95 -122.00 -46.15 77.61
C ALA A 95 -122.54 -45.02 76.74
N THR A 96 -121.67 -44.41 75.91
CA THR A 96 -122.02 -43.26 75.05
C THR A 96 -122.09 -43.63 73.57
N GLY A 97 -121.53 -44.77 73.17
CA GLY A 97 -121.39 -45.17 71.78
C GLY A 97 -120.31 -44.39 71.02
N ALA A 98 -119.55 -43.52 71.69
CA ALA A 98 -118.52 -42.70 71.08
C ALA A 98 -117.19 -43.45 70.94
N ILE A 99 -116.46 -43.17 69.86
CA ILE A 99 -115.05 -43.54 69.72
C ILE A 99 -114.22 -42.28 69.96
N SER A 100 -113.28 -42.34 70.90
CA SER A 100 -112.34 -41.24 71.16
C SER A 100 -111.44 -41.02 69.94
N ALA A 101 -111.10 -39.76 69.67
CA ALA A 101 -110.28 -39.42 68.52
C ALA A 101 -108.89 -40.08 68.62
N PRO A 102 -108.37 -40.68 67.54
CA PRO A 102 -107.00 -41.19 67.54
C PRO A 102 -105.98 -40.04 67.63
N SER A 103 -104.75 -40.36 67.98
CA SER A 103 -103.61 -39.44 68.01
C SER A 103 -102.51 -39.98 67.09
N TYR A 104 -102.46 -39.45 65.86
CA TYR A 104 -101.42 -39.82 64.89
C TYR A 104 -100.34 -38.75 64.84
N THR A 105 -99.11 -39.13 65.21
CA THR A 105 -97.94 -38.24 65.16
C THR A 105 -97.40 -38.13 63.73
N THR A 106 -97.23 -36.90 63.27
CA THR A 106 -96.54 -36.54 62.01
C THR A 106 -95.40 -35.56 62.29
N TYR A 107 -94.47 -35.40 61.35
CA TYR A 107 -93.26 -34.60 61.53
C TYR A 107 -93.28 -33.39 60.61
N ASN A 108 -93.20 -32.19 61.20
CA ASN A 108 -93.14 -30.95 60.45
C ASN A 108 -91.72 -30.68 59.95
N ALA A 109 -91.59 -29.94 58.86
CA ALA A 109 -90.29 -29.58 58.25
C ALA A 109 -89.39 -28.69 59.14
N ASN A 110 -89.93 -28.10 60.20
CA ASN A 110 -89.23 -27.21 61.13
C ASN A 110 -88.66 -27.94 62.37
N GLY A 111 -88.62 -29.28 62.36
CA GLY A 111 -88.11 -30.09 63.46
C GLY A 111 -89.11 -30.34 64.60
N THR A 112 -90.37 -29.95 64.43
CA THR A 112 -91.46 -30.24 65.38
C THR A 112 -92.33 -31.41 64.92
N THR A 113 -93.31 -31.80 65.73
CA THR A 113 -94.32 -32.81 65.37
C THR A 113 -95.73 -32.23 65.46
N ALA A 114 -96.69 -32.82 64.75
CA ALA A 114 -98.11 -32.51 64.83
C ALA A 114 -98.91 -33.75 65.24
N THR A 115 -99.91 -33.54 66.10
CA THR A 115 -100.88 -34.56 66.51
C THR A 115 -102.14 -34.43 65.67
N ASN A 116 -102.45 -35.44 64.86
CA ASN A 116 -103.62 -35.45 63.99
C ASN A 116 -104.71 -36.34 64.57
N THR A 117 -105.94 -35.81 64.63
CA THR A 117 -107.11 -36.47 65.21
C THR A 117 -107.98 -37.22 64.21
N SER A 118 -107.54 -37.28 62.94
CA SER A 118 -108.17 -38.07 61.89
C SER A 118 -107.10 -38.62 60.93
N VAL A 119 -107.43 -39.71 60.22
CA VAL A 119 -106.53 -40.31 59.22
C VAL A 119 -106.29 -39.34 58.06
N GLY A 120 -107.33 -38.64 57.61
CA GLY A 120 -107.22 -37.63 56.54
C GLY A 120 -106.24 -36.51 56.90
N ALA A 121 -106.36 -35.93 58.10
CA ALA A 121 -105.45 -34.88 58.55
C ALA A 121 -103.99 -35.37 58.62
N ALA A 122 -103.76 -36.62 59.04
CA ALA A 122 -102.43 -37.21 59.06
C ALA A 122 -101.86 -37.37 57.64
N ILE A 123 -102.66 -37.85 56.68
CA ILE A 123 -102.27 -38.01 55.27
C ILE A 123 -101.98 -36.66 54.62
N ASP A 124 -102.82 -35.66 54.86
CA ASP A 124 -102.62 -34.30 54.34
C ASP A 124 -101.31 -33.71 54.88
N ASN A 125 -101.03 -33.92 56.18
CA ASN A 125 -99.80 -33.46 56.80
C ASN A 125 -98.55 -34.18 56.24
N ILE A 126 -98.66 -35.50 55.99
CA ILE A 126 -97.60 -36.29 55.33
C ILE A 126 -97.27 -35.72 53.94
N ASN A 127 -98.27 -35.36 53.14
CA ASN A 127 -98.04 -34.80 51.80
C ASN A 127 -97.54 -33.36 51.85
N ALA A 128 -98.07 -32.54 52.76
CA ALA A 128 -97.74 -31.12 52.84
C ALA A 128 -96.37 -30.83 53.48
N ASN A 129 -96.00 -31.60 54.51
CA ASN A 129 -94.79 -31.34 55.31
C ASN A 129 -93.73 -32.45 55.21
N GLY A 130 -94.07 -33.57 54.55
CA GLY A 130 -93.22 -34.74 54.42
C GLY A 130 -93.31 -35.70 55.61
N ILE A 131 -92.32 -36.58 55.70
CA ILE A 131 -92.19 -37.60 56.75
C ILE A 131 -90.88 -37.40 57.50
N LYS A 132 -90.70 -38.09 58.63
CA LYS A 132 -89.44 -38.05 59.37
C LYS A 132 -88.26 -38.30 58.42
N TYR A 133 -87.29 -37.38 58.43
CA TYR A 133 -86.07 -37.37 57.60
C TYR A 133 -86.23 -36.90 56.14
N PHE A 134 -87.46 -36.76 55.63
CA PHE A 134 -87.71 -36.30 54.26
C PHE A 134 -88.72 -35.15 54.27
N HIS A 135 -88.20 -33.93 54.13
CA HIS A 135 -88.99 -32.71 54.19
C HIS A 135 -88.69 -31.83 52.98
N ALA A 136 -89.75 -31.30 52.36
CA ALA A 136 -89.68 -30.19 51.42
C ALA A 136 -90.57 -29.07 51.96
N ASN A 137 -89.98 -27.95 52.36
CA ASN A 137 -90.72 -26.81 52.91
C ASN A 137 -91.23 -25.94 51.77
N SER A 138 -92.41 -26.26 51.21
CA SER A 138 -92.98 -25.54 50.07
C SER A 138 -94.49 -25.76 49.94
N THR A 139 -95.16 -24.85 49.22
CA THR A 139 -96.54 -24.96 48.75
C THR A 139 -96.65 -24.91 47.23
N ASP A 140 -95.50 -24.90 46.54
CA ASP A 140 -95.41 -24.91 45.08
C ASP A 140 -95.80 -26.29 44.52
N PRO A 141 -95.98 -26.41 43.18
CA PRO A 141 -96.36 -27.68 42.56
C PRO A 141 -95.44 -28.87 42.91
N ASP A 142 -96.03 -30.06 42.83
CA ASP A 142 -95.35 -31.33 43.10
C ASP A 142 -94.16 -31.58 42.15
N SER A 143 -93.27 -32.46 42.59
CA SER A 143 -92.22 -33.05 41.78
C SER A 143 -92.79 -34.03 40.74
N VAL A 144 -92.10 -34.20 39.60
CA VAL A 144 -92.55 -35.05 38.49
C VAL A 144 -91.41 -35.96 38.05
N ALA A 145 -91.53 -37.26 38.34
CA ALA A 145 -90.58 -38.30 37.90
C ALA A 145 -91.24 -39.18 36.82
N THR A 146 -90.95 -38.89 35.54
CA THR A 146 -91.53 -39.62 34.39
C THR A 146 -90.53 -40.47 33.63
N GLY A 147 -89.23 -40.23 33.82
CA GLY A 147 -88.18 -41.11 33.31
C GLY A 147 -88.23 -42.48 33.98
N THR A 148 -87.89 -43.52 33.24
CA THR A 148 -87.76 -44.89 33.76
C THR A 148 -86.74 -44.89 34.90
N ASN A 149 -87.15 -45.39 36.07
CA ASN A 149 -86.33 -45.41 37.28
C ASN A 149 -85.75 -44.03 37.67
N SER A 150 -86.43 -42.93 37.33
CA SER A 150 -86.00 -41.59 37.72
C SER A 150 -86.48 -41.22 39.13
N VAL A 151 -85.85 -40.18 39.70
CA VAL A 151 -86.21 -39.65 41.02
C VAL A 151 -86.32 -38.13 40.94
N ALA A 152 -87.45 -37.57 41.39
CA ALA A 152 -87.64 -36.12 41.51
C ALA A 152 -87.89 -35.77 42.99
N ILE A 153 -87.15 -34.81 43.53
CA ILE A 153 -87.23 -34.40 44.95
C ILE A 153 -87.30 -32.89 45.04
N GLY A 154 -88.40 -32.38 45.60
CA GLY A 154 -88.62 -30.95 45.86
C GLY A 154 -89.61 -30.31 44.88
N PRO A 155 -90.15 -29.12 45.22
CA PRO A 155 -91.21 -28.48 44.44
C PRO A 155 -90.73 -28.15 43.02
N ASN A 156 -91.59 -28.35 42.03
CA ASN A 156 -91.28 -28.13 40.61
C ASN A 156 -90.07 -28.94 40.07
N ALA A 157 -89.55 -29.93 40.79
CA ALA A 157 -88.46 -30.76 40.27
C ALA A 157 -88.98 -31.71 39.18
N VAL A 158 -88.32 -31.80 38.03
CA VAL A 158 -88.74 -32.63 36.89
C VAL A 158 -87.60 -33.55 36.45
N ALA A 159 -87.79 -34.86 36.68
CA ALA A 159 -86.89 -35.93 36.25
C ALA A 159 -87.52 -36.75 35.11
N ASN A 160 -87.43 -36.22 33.90
CA ASN A 160 -87.98 -36.81 32.67
C ASN A 160 -86.98 -37.68 31.88
N VAL A 161 -85.73 -37.73 32.31
CA VAL A 161 -84.68 -38.59 31.71
C VAL A 161 -84.59 -39.89 32.51
N ASP A 162 -84.48 -41.03 31.80
CA ASP A 162 -84.29 -42.34 32.43
C ASP A 162 -83.05 -42.37 33.35
N TYR A 163 -83.11 -43.18 34.41
CA TYR A 163 -82.03 -43.40 35.38
C TYR A 163 -81.41 -42.12 35.96
N SER A 164 -82.19 -41.04 36.05
CA SER A 164 -81.71 -39.72 36.43
C SER A 164 -82.39 -39.19 37.68
N VAL A 165 -81.75 -38.21 38.32
CA VAL A 165 -82.26 -37.56 39.53
C VAL A 165 -82.36 -36.06 39.31
N ALA A 166 -83.50 -35.46 39.65
CA ALA A 166 -83.66 -34.02 39.84
C ALA A 166 -83.90 -33.74 41.33
N ILE A 167 -82.97 -33.02 41.97
CA ILE A 167 -83.08 -32.70 43.40
C ILE A 167 -82.96 -31.19 43.66
N GLY A 168 -83.94 -30.66 44.39
CA GLY A 168 -84.04 -29.24 44.75
C GLY A 168 -85.16 -28.54 43.98
N SER A 169 -85.61 -27.40 44.51
CA SER A 169 -86.72 -26.64 43.91
C SER A 169 -86.41 -26.23 42.46
N GLY A 170 -87.32 -26.57 41.54
CA GLY A 170 -87.17 -26.28 40.11
C GLY A 170 -86.05 -27.02 39.39
N ALA A 171 -85.46 -28.07 39.98
CA ALA A 171 -84.40 -28.84 39.31
C ALA A 171 -84.94 -29.61 38.09
N THR A 172 -84.16 -29.67 37.01
CA THR A 172 -84.57 -30.35 35.76
C THR A 172 -83.48 -31.29 35.26
N THR A 173 -83.86 -32.39 34.62
CA THR A 173 -82.93 -33.31 33.94
C THR A 173 -82.86 -33.06 32.44
N SER A 174 -81.68 -33.27 31.86
CA SER A 174 -81.45 -33.32 30.41
C SER A 174 -80.53 -34.50 30.09
N ALA A 175 -80.52 -34.96 28.84
CA ALA A 175 -79.75 -36.14 28.44
C ALA A 175 -78.26 -35.99 28.80
N ALA A 176 -77.67 -37.05 29.36
CA ALA A 176 -76.25 -37.06 29.69
C ALA A 176 -75.40 -36.98 28.42
N VAL A 177 -74.32 -36.19 28.47
CA VAL A 177 -73.35 -36.09 27.37
C VAL A 177 -72.12 -36.95 27.71
N PRO A 178 -71.83 -38.02 26.96
CA PRO A 178 -70.62 -38.81 27.15
C PRO A 178 -69.35 -37.99 26.92
N VAL A 179 -68.37 -38.07 27.83
CA VAL A 179 -67.10 -37.34 27.72
C VAL A 179 -65.92 -38.29 27.99
N ALA A 180 -65.20 -38.65 26.93
CA ALA A 180 -63.98 -39.48 27.04
C ALA A 180 -62.68 -38.65 26.98
N SER A 181 -62.76 -37.43 26.46
CA SER A 181 -61.63 -36.51 26.27
C SER A 181 -62.10 -35.06 26.12
N ALA A 182 -61.21 -34.11 26.41
CA ALA A 182 -61.41 -32.68 26.18
C ALA A 182 -60.12 -32.04 25.64
N SER A 183 -60.25 -31.04 24.77
CA SER A 183 -59.09 -30.29 24.26
C SER A 183 -59.12 -28.86 24.79
N VAL A 184 -58.02 -28.42 25.39
CA VAL A 184 -57.85 -27.06 25.94
C VAL A 184 -56.55 -26.49 25.42
N GLY A 185 -56.60 -25.33 24.75
CA GLY A 185 -55.40 -24.65 24.25
C GLY A 185 -54.56 -25.47 23.27
N GLY A 186 -55.18 -26.37 22.50
CA GLY A 186 -54.50 -27.25 21.55
C GLY A 186 -53.94 -28.55 22.14
N LEU A 187 -54.05 -28.77 23.46
CA LEU A 187 -53.70 -30.03 24.11
C LEU A 187 -54.96 -30.86 24.39
N THR A 188 -54.96 -32.11 23.95
CA THR A 188 -56.04 -33.07 24.21
C THR A 188 -55.74 -33.89 25.46
N PHE A 189 -56.62 -33.80 26.45
CA PHE A 189 -56.66 -34.66 27.62
C PHE A 189 -57.67 -35.77 27.37
N GLY A 190 -57.26 -37.04 27.51
CA GLY A 190 -58.11 -38.20 27.28
C GLY A 190 -57.99 -39.25 28.38
N GLY A 191 -58.74 -40.34 28.24
CA GLY A 191 -58.73 -41.43 29.22
C GLY A 191 -59.51 -41.09 30.50
N PHE A 192 -60.57 -40.29 30.38
CA PHE A 192 -61.42 -39.95 31.51
C PHE A 192 -62.23 -41.17 31.97
N ALA A 193 -62.22 -41.44 33.29
CA ALA A 193 -63.13 -42.41 33.88
C ALA A 193 -64.58 -41.93 33.79
N GLY A 194 -65.54 -42.88 33.79
CA GLY A 194 -66.97 -42.55 33.74
C GLY A 194 -67.44 -41.98 32.39
N SER A 195 -66.72 -42.23 31.30
CA SER A 195 -66.99 -41.63 29.99
C SER A 195 -68.35 -42.02 29.36
N ALA A 196 -69.02 -43.04 29.90
CA ALA A 196 -70.32 -43.53 29.44
C ALA A 196 -71.37 -43.44 30.56
N PRO A 197 -71.96 -42.26 30.81
CA PRO A 197 -72.96 -42.08 31.86
C PRO A 197 -74.29 -42.79 31.52
N ILE A 198 -74.93 -43.40 32.52
CA ILE A 198 -76.27 -44.00 32.39
C ILE A 198 -77.40 -42.96 32.44
N GLY A 199 -77.15 -41.81 33.06
CA GLY A 199 -78.11 -40.75 33.32
C GLY A 199 -77.42 -39.55 33.98
N VAL A 200 -78.21 -38.60 34.49
CA VAL A 200 -77.70 -37.39 35.16
C VAL A 200 -78.17 -37.29 36.61
N PHE A 201 -77.36 -36.63 37.44
CA PHE A 201 -77.76 -36.17 38.77
C PHE A 201 -77.79 -34.64 38.76
N SER A 202 -78.98 -34.06 38.64
CA SER A 202 -79.19 -32.62 38.52
C SER A 202 -79.52 -31.99 39.87
N VAL A 203 -78.77 -30.95 40.24
CA VAL A 203 -78.99 -30.14 41.45
C VAL A 203 -79.68 -28.81 41.15
N GLY A 204 -80.15 -28.58 39.93
CA GLY A 204 -80.73 -27.30 39.52
C GLY A 204 -81.27 -27.30 38.09
N ALA A 205 -81.30 -26.12 37.49
CA ALA A 205 -81.71 -25.91 36.11
C ALA A 205 -80.82 -24.83 35.46
N PRO A 206 -80.77 -24.72 34.12
CA PRO A 206 -80.04 -23.64 33.47
C PRO A 206 -80.46 -22.25 33.98
N GLY A 207 -79.51 -21.46 34.47
CA GLY A 207 -79.73 -20.14 35.08
C GLY A 207 -80.19 -20.18 36.55
N ALA A 208 -80.35 -21.37 37.12
CA ALA A 208 -80.72 -21.61 38.52
C ALA A 208 -79.87 -22.75 39.10
N GLU A 209 -78.56 -22.68 38.87
CA GLU A 209 -77.59 -23.65 39.35
C GLU A 209 -77.40 -23.56 40.88
N ARG A 210 -77.04 -24.69 41.49
CA ARG A 210 -76.69 -24.75 42.91
C ARG A 210 -75.22 -25.05 43.10
N GLN A 211 -74.59 -24.34 44.03
CA GLN A 211 -73.27 -24.71 44.52
C GLN A 211 -73.39 -25.98 45.37
N ILE A 212 -72.60 -27.00 45.03
CA ILE A 212 -72.46 -28.21 45.84
C ILE A 212 -71.40 -27.94 46.91
N THR A 213 -71.76 -28.04 48.18
CA THR A 213 -70.90 -27.68 49.32
C THR A 213 -70.52 -28.91 50.15
N ASN A 214 -69.48 -28.76 50.99
CA ASN A 214 -68.96 -29.83 51.87
C ASN A 214 -68.48 -31.09 51.12
N VAL A 215 -68.03 -30.91 49.88
CA VAL A 215 -67.44 -31.99 49.08
C VAL A 215 -66.01 -32.24 49.59
N ALA A 216 -65.79 -33.44 50.14
CA ALA A 216 -64.45 -33.90 50.51
C ALA A 216 -63.53 -33.96 49.29
N ALA A 217 -62.22 -33.93 49.50
CA ALA A 217 -61.26 -34.01 48.40
C ALA A 217 -61.38 -35.37 47.70
N GLY A 218 -61.68 -35.35 46.39
CA GLY A 218 -61.77 -36.55 45.57
C GLY A 218 -60.39 -37.14 45.30
N ARG A 219 -60.31 -38.43 44.97
CA ARG A 219 -59.04 -39.03 44.53
C ARG A 219 -58.61 -38.42 43.19
N ILE A 220 -57.33 -38.07 43.05
CA ILE A 220 -56.75 -37.57 41.80
C ILE A 220 -55.99 -38.73 41.13
N SER A 221 -56.68 -39.49 40.29
CA SER A 221 -56.13 -40.60 39.52
C SER A 221 -56.93 -40.86 38.25
N ALA A 222 -56.34 -41.55 37.27
CA ALA A 222 -57.00 -41.83 35.98
C ALA A 222 -58.30 -42.64 36.09
N ALA A 223 -58.45 -43.45 37.14
CA ALA A 223 -59.63 -44.27 37.37
C ALA A 223 -60.68 -43.59 38.27
N SER A 224 -60.39 -42.41 38.81
CA SER A 224 -61.27 -41.73 39.76
C SER A 224 -62.51 -41.16 39.07
N THR A 225 -63.68 -41.43 39.64
CA THR A 225 -64.95 -40.78 39.29
C THR A 225 -65.45 -39.90 40.44
N ASP A 226 -64.56 -39.53 41.36
CA ASP A 226 -64.89 -38.66 42.49
C ASP A 226 -64.95 -37.20 42.01
N ALA A 227 -65.89 -36.42 42.55
CA ALA A 227 -65.91 -34.97 42.32
C ALA A 227 -64.67 -34.31 42.94
N VAL A 228 -64.11 -33.32 42.25
CA VAL A 228 -63.05 -32.46 42.79
C VAL A 228 -63.66 -31.25 43.47
N ASN A 229 -63.06 -30.80 44.58
CA ASN A 229 -63.48 -29.58 45.27
C ASN A 229 -62.58 -28.38 44.94
N GLY A 230 -62.98 -27.19 45.42
CA GLY A 230 -62.26 -25.95 45.15
C GLY A 230 -60.82 -25.91 45.66
N SER A 231 -60.50 -26.61 46.77
CA SER A 231 -59.14 -26.60 47.31
C SER A 231 -58.17 -27.43 46.47
N GLN A 232 -58.63 -28.51 45.84
CA GLN A 232 -57.83 -29.30 44.91
C GLN A 232 -57.49 -28.51 43.65
N LEU A 233 -58.50 -27.85 43.05
CA LEU A 233 -58.28 -27.00 41.89
C LEU A 233 -57.32 -25.84 42.24
N TYR A 234 -57.56 -25.16 43.37
CA TYR A 234 -56.69 -24.11 43.86
C TYR A 234 -55.24 -24.58 44.04
N ALA A 235 -55.01 -25.71 44.69
CA ALA A 235 -53.66 -26.25 44.89
C ALA A 235 -52.95 -26.53 43.56
N THR A 236 -53.64 -27.11 42.58
CA THR A 236 -53.07 -27.33 41.24
C THR A 236 -52.73 -26.02 40.53
N ASN A 237 -53.61 -25.01 40.59
CA ASN A 237 -53.36 -23.70 39.99
C ASN A 237 -52.25 -22.92 40.71
N SER A 238 -52.11 -23.06 42.03
CA SER A 238 -50.99 -22.50 42.79
C SER A 238 -49.66 -23.09 42.34
N ASN A 239 -49.60 -24.42 42.15
CA ASN A 239 -48.39 -25.08 41.62
C ASN A 239 -48.04 -24.59 40.21
N VAL A 240 -49.04 -24.37 39.35
CA VAL A 240 -48.85 -23.77 38.01
C VAL A 240 -48.31 -22.34 38.12
N ALA A 241 -48.83 -21.52 39.04
CA ALA A 241 -48.32 -20.17 39.28
C ALA A 241 -46.86 -20.18 39.77
N SER A 242 -46.50 -21.09 40.68
CA SER A 242 -45.11 -21.27 41.14
C SER A 242 -44.19 -21.74 40.02
N LEU A 243 -44.66 -22.61 39.13
CA LEU A 243 -43.89 -23.01 37.96
C LEU A 243 -43.64 -21.82 37.03
N SER A 244 -44.63 -20.94 36.84
CA SER A 244 -44.48 -19.73 36.04
C SER A 244 -43.45 -18.75 36.63
N THR A 245 -43.43 -18.55 37.94
CA THR A 245 -42.43 -17.69 38.58
C THR A 245 -41.02 -18.28 38.48
N GLY A 246 -40.88 -19.60 38.68
CA GLY A 246 -39.62 -20.31 38.48
C GLY A 246 -39.08 -20.18 37.05
N LEU A 247 -39.95 -20.33 36.05
CA LEU A 247 -39.59 -20.17 34.64
C LEU A 247 -39.11 -18.75 34.32
N ASN A 248 -39.75 -17.72 34.88
CA ASN A 248 -39.31 -16.33 34.73
C ASN A 248 -37.90 -16.11 35.31
N ALA A 249 -37.59 -16.68 36.48
CA ALA A 249 -36.25 -16.60 37.06
C ALA A 249 -35.20 -17.28 36.17
N THR A 250 -35.51 -18.46 35.62
CA THR A 250 -34.64 -19.13 34.63
C THR A 250 -34.40 -18.25 33.40
N ASN A 251 -35.45 -17.60 32.88
CA ASN A 251 -35.34 -16.72 31.72
C ASN A 251 -34.47 -15.48 32.02
N SER A 252 -34.64 -14.86 33.18
CA SER A 252 -33.79 -13.74 33.63
C SER A 252 -32.33 -14.14 33.82
N ASN A 253 -32.07 -15.32 34.38
CA ASN A 253 -30.72 -15.85 34.53
C ASN A 253 -30.07 -16.11 33.17
N LEU A 254 -30.82 -16.66 32.21
CA LEU A 254 -30.35 -16.89 30.85
C LEU A 254 -30.02 -15.57 30.14
N ALA A 255 -30.88 -14.56 30.26
CA ALA A 255 -30.62 -13.23 29.70
C ALA A 255 -29.38 -12.57 30.32
N SER A 256 -29.18 -12.72 31.63
CA SER A 256 -28.01 -12.22 32.35
C SER A 256 -26.74 -12.92 31.89
N LEU A 257 -26.75 -14.25 31.81
CA LEU A 257 -25.64 -15.04 31.30
C LEU A 257 -25.29 -14.68 29.85
N SER A 258 -26.30 -14.49 29.00
CA SER A 258 -26.12 -14.04 27.62
C SER A 258 -25.41 -12.68 27.57
N THR A 259 -25.84 -11.73 28.40
CA THR A 259 -25.23 -10.39 28.48
C THR A 259 -23.79 -10.46 29.00
N SER A 260 -23.54 -11.18 30.09
CA SER A 260 -22.19 -11.37 30.65
C SER A 260 -21.24 -12.01 29.64
N THR A 261 -21.71 -13.04 28.92
CA THR A 261 -20.93 -13.72 27.88
C THR A 261 -20.61 -12.77 26.73
N SER A 262 -21.59 -11.99 26.25
CA SER A 262 -21.38 -11.00 25.19
C SER A 262 -20.37 -9.93 25.61
N THR A 263 -20.46 -9.42 26.84
CA THR A 263 -19.50 -8.42 27.36
C THR A 263 -18.10 -9.01 27.49
N ALA A 264 -17.96 -10.22 28.05
CA ALA A 264 -16.68 -10.88 28.19
C ALA A 264 -16.00 -11.12 26.82
N VAL A 265 -16.76 -11.61 25.83
CA VAL A 265 -16.29 -11.76 24.45
C VAL A 265 -15.92 -10.41 23.84
N GLY A 266 -16.72 -9.37 24.07
CA GLY A 266 -16.43 -8.00 23.64
C GLY A 266 -15.10 -7.49 24.20
N SER A 267 -14.90 -7.59 25.52
CA SER A 267 -13.64 -7.20 26.19
C SER A 267 -12.44 -8.00 25.72
N LEU A 268 -12.62 -9.31 25.45
CA LEU A 268 -11.55 -10.12 24.90
C LEU A 268 -11.19 -9.68 23.47
N SER A 269 -12.18 -9.31 22.66
CA SER A 269 -11.95 -8.80 21.30
C SER A 269 -11.18 -7.47 21.30
N THR A 270 -11.52 -6.55 22.20
CA THR A 270 -10.84 -5.26 22.32
C THR A 270 -9.43 -5.42 22.89
N GLY A 271 -9.25 -6.31 23.88
CA GLY A 271 -7.95 -6.70 24.40
C GLY A 271 -7.05 -7.28 23.30
N LEU A 272 -7.56 -8.22 22.51
CA LEU A 272 -6.83 -8.83 21.40
C LEU A 272 -6.47 -7.80 20.31
N SER A 273 -7.38 -6.88 19.97
CA SER A 273 -7.11 -5.79 19.04
C SER A 273 -6.00 -4.86 19.52
N THR A 274 -5.98 -4.57 20.83
CA THR A 274 -4.92 -3.77 21.48
C THR A 274 -3.58 -4.49 21.44
N THR A 275 -3.55 -5.79 21.76
CA THR A 275 -2.34 -6.62 21.63
C THR A 275 -1.85 -6.64 20.19
N ASN A 276 -2.73 -6.84 19.21
CA ASN A 276 -2.37 -6.84 17.79
C ASN A 276 -1.77 -5.51 17.33
N SER A 277 -2.35 -4.39 17.76
CA SER A 277 -1.86 -3.04 17.44
C SER A 277 -0.49 -2.76 18.09
N THR A 278 -0.29 -3.25 19.32
CA THR A 278 1.00 -3.14 20.03
C THR A 278 2.09 -3.95 19.33
N VAL A 279 1.78 -5.18 18.93
CA VAL A 279 2.69 -6.05 18.17
C VAL A 279 3.03 -5.44 16.82
N ALA A 280 2.05 -4.89 16.09
CA ALA A 280 2.29 -4.22 14.82
C ALA A 280 3.17 -2.97 14.96
N SER A 281 2.94 -2.17 16.01
CA SER A 281 3.75 -0.98 16.32
C SER A 281 5.18 -1.37 16.67
N LEU A 282 5.36 -2.38 17.53
CA LEU A 282 6.69 -2.90 17.89
C LEU A 282 7.41 -3.44 16.66
N SER A 283 6.74 -4.22 15.80
CA SER A 283 7.30 -4.73 14.55
C SER A 283 7.78 -3.60 13.64
N THR A 284 7.00 -2.52 13.53
CA THR A 284 7.37 -1.35 12.73
C THR A 284 8.58 -0.63 13.32
N SER A 285 8.58 -0.36 14.64
CA SER A 285 9.71 0.28 15.34
C SER A 285 10.99 -0.54 15.27
N THR A 286 10.91 -1.87 15.39
CA THR A 286 12.07 -2.75 15.22
C THR A 286 12.57 -2.70 13.78
N SER A 287 11.69 -2.76 12.79
CA SER A 287 12.08 -2.67 11.37
C SER A 287 12.73 -1.34 11.02
N THR A 288 12.21 -0.22 11.52
CA THR A 288 12.80 1.11 11.27
C THR A 288 14.14 1.26 11.98
N SER A 289 14.25 0.79 13.22
CA SER A 289 15.53 0.80 13.97
C SER A 289 16.60 -0.02 13.25
N ILE A 290 16.26 -1.22 12.77
CA ILE A 290 17.16 -2.06 11.96
C ILE A 290 17.53 -1.35 10.66
N GLY A 291 16.56 -0.73 9.98
CA GLY A 291 16.79 0.07 8.78
C GLY A 291 17.77 1.22 9.02
N SER A 292 17.58 2.02 10.06
CA SER A 292 18.49 3.10 10.45
C SER A 292 19.88 2.60 10.85
N LEU A 293 19.97 1.46 11.54
CA LEU A 293 21.26 0.83 11.83
C LEU A 293 21.97 0.39 10.55
N SER A 294 21.22 -0.18 9.58
CA SER A 294 21.78 -0.62 8.30
C SER A 294 22.32 0.55 7.47
N THR A 295 21.61 1.68 7.41
CA THR A 295 22.04 2.89 6.70
C THR A 295 23.21 3.57 7.40
N GLY A 296 23.18 3.63 8.73
CA GLY A 296 24.29 4.11 9.56
C GLY A 296 25.56 3.29 9.35
N LEU A 297 25.44 1.96 9.36
CA LEU A 297 26.56 1.06 9.09
C LEU A 297 27.09 1.20 7.66
N SER A 298 26.21 1.33 6.67
CA SER A 298 26.61 1.57 5.27
C SER A 298 27.38 2.90 5.13
N THR A 299 26.94 3.94 5.83
CA THR A 299 27.61 5.26 5.82
C THR A 299 28.98 5.17 6.47
N ALA A 300 29.08 4.49 7.62
CA ALA A 300 30.36 4.24 8.28
C ALA A 300 31.33 3.45 7.37
N ASN A 301 30.83 2.44 6.66
CA ASN A 301 31.62 1.66 5.72
C ASN A 301 32.12 2.50 4.53
N SER A 302 31.26 3.35 3.95
CA SER A 302 31.64 4.28 2.87
C SER A 302 32.66 5.34 3.33
N ASN A 303 32.51 5.87 4.53
CA ASN A 303 33.47 6.80 5.12
C ASN A 303 34.82 6.11 5.35
N LEU A 304 34.82 4.88 5.86
CA LEU A 304 36.04 4.09 6.04
C LEU A 304 36.74 3.79 4.70
N ALA A 305 35.98 3.43 3.66
CA ALA A 305 36.51 3.22 2.32
C ALA A 305 37.09 4.51 1.71
N SER A 306 36.41 5.64 1.89
CA SER A 306 36.85 6.96 1.41
C SER A 306 38.11 7.43 2.14
N LEU A 307 38.16 7.22 3.46
CA LEU A 307 39.35 7.50 4.26
C LEU A 307 40.51 6.61 3.84
N SER A 308 40.28 5.29 3.69
CA SER A 308 41.29 4.34 3.20
C SER A 308 41.85 4.77 1.84
N THR A 309 40.97 5.16 0.91
CA THR A 309 41.37 5.67 -0.41
C THR A 309 42.18 6.96 -0.27
N SER A 310 41.71 7.93 0.51
CA SER A 310 42.40 9.21 0.72
C SER A 310 43.77 9.05 1.39
N THR A 311 43.88 8.14 2.36
CA THR A 311 45.17 7.80 2.99
C THR A 311 46.09 7.13 1.97
N SER A 312 45.59 6.21 1.15
CA SER A 312 46.41 5.53 0.12
C SER A 312 46.92 6.50 -0.95
N THR A 313 46.08 7.44 -1.42
CA THR A 313 46.47 8.46 -2.41
C THR A 313 47.39 9.51 -1.80
N GLY A 314 47.16 9.90 -0.54
CA GLY A 314 48.06 10.77 0.21
C GLY A 314 49.45 10.16 0.37
N ILE A 315 49.54 8.88 0.74
CA ILE A 315 50.80 8.13 0.80
C ILE A 315 51.46 8.04 -0.58
N GLY A 316 50.69 7.76 -1.64
CA GLY A 316 51.20 7.73 -3.02
C GLY A 316 51.70 9.10 -3.52
N SER A 317 51.04 10.19 -3.13
CA SER A 317 51.47 11.56 -3.46
C SER A 317 52.74 11.93 -2.68
N LEU A 318 52.84 11.52 -1.42
CA LEU A 318 54.04 11.71 -0.62
C LEU A 318 55.21 10.88 -1.16
N SER A 319 54.97 9.63 -1.60
CA SER A 319 56.02 8.78 -2.17
C SER A 319 56.55 9.33 -3.50
N THR A 320 55.68 9.82 -4.38
CA THR A 320 56.06 10.49 -5.63
C THR A 320 56.76 11.83 -5.38
N GLY A 321 56.26 12.63 -4.43
CA GLY A 321 56.92 13.87 -3.99
C GLY A 321 58.33 13.61 -3.44
N LEU A 322 58.49 12.59 -2.60
CA LEU A 322 59.79 12.19 -2.07
C LEU A 322 60.73 11.68 -3.17
N ALA A 323 60.23 10.90 -4.14
CA ALA A 323 61.00 10.45 -5.28
C ALA A 323 61.49 11.63 -6.15
N THR A 324 60.65 12.66 -6.30
CA THR A 324 60.99 13.90 -7.00
C THR A 324 62.09 14.68 -6.24
N THR A 325 61.93 14.86 -4.93
CA THR A 325 62.97 15.47 -4.08
C THR A 325 64.28 14.70 -4.18
N ASN A 326 64.24 13.37 -4.14
CA ASN A 326 65.43 12.54 -4.27
C ASN A 326 66.12 12.72 -5.64
N SER A 327 65.35 12.84 -6.71
CA SER A 327 65.87 13.10 -8.07
C SER A 327 66.49 14.50 -8.19
N ASN A 328 65.88 15.51 -7.57
CA ASN A 328 66.43 16.86 -7.50
C ASN A 328 67.74 16.90 -6.71
N VAL A 329 67.81 16.20 -5.58
CA VAL A 329 69.04 16.07 -4.77
C VAL A 329 70.15 15.39 -5.57
N ALA A 330 69.84 14.30 -6.30
CA ALA A 330 70.82 13.63 -7.16
C ALA A 330 71.32 14.54 -8.30
N SER A 331 70.42 15.31 -8.92
CA SER A 331 70.77 16.28 -9.97
C SER A 331 71.65 17.42 -9.44
N LEU A 332 71.31 17.96 -8.26
CA LEU A 332 72.11 18.97 -7.59
C LEU A 332 73.49 18.42 -7.22
N SER A 333 73.57 17.19 -6.71
CA SER A 333 74.83 16.51 -6.42
C SER A 333 75.71 16.44 -7.67
N THR A 334 75.15 16.05 -8.81
CA THR A 334 75.86 16.01 -10.10
C THR A 334 76.35 17.42 -10.52
N SER A 335 75.51 18.44 -10.38
CA SER A 335 75.89 19.84 -10.66
C SER A 335 77.03 20.33 -9.77
N VAL A 336 77.01 20.01 -8.48
CA VAL A 336 78.10 20.34 -7.55
C VAL A 336 79.39 19.63 -7.95
N THR A 337 79.32 18.36 -8.35
CA THR A 337 80.48 17.63 -8.90
C THR A 337 81.02 18.32 -10.14
N ASN A 338 80.16 18.78 -11.06
CA ASN A 338 80.58 19.51 -12.25
C ASN A 338 81.24 20.86 -11.93
N ILE A 339 80.70 21.62 -10.97
CA ILE A 339 81.34 22.86 -10.49
C ILE A 339 82.72 22.55 -9.92
N ASN A 340 82.85 21.46 -9.14
CA ASN A 340 84.12 21.05 -8.58
C ASN A 340 85.16 20.69 -9.66
N THR A 341 84.77 20.00 -10.74
CA THR A 341 85.67 19.69 -11.86
C THR A 341 86.05 20.94 -12.67
N GLN A 342 85.12 21.86 -12.90
CA GLN A 342 85.40 23.16 -13.53
C GLN A 342 86.38 24.00 -12.72
N LEU A 343 86.17 24.10 -11.40
CA LEU A 343 87.06 24.83 -10.49
C LEU A 343 88.48 24.23 -10.49
N THR A 344 88.58 22.91 -10.48
CA THR A 344 89.86 22.19 -10.61
C THR A 344 90.57 22.55 -11.93
N SER A 345 89.82 22.58 -13.03
CA SER A 345 90.37 22.95 -14.36
C SER A 345 90.84 24.41 -14.40
N LEU A 346 90.05 25.35 -13.86
CA LEU A 346 90.44 26.76 -13.79
C LEU A 346 91.70 26.97 -12.94
N SER A 347 91.78 26.29 -11.79
CA SER A 347 92.96 26.31 -10.92
C SER A 347 94.23 25.94 -11.69
N THR A 348 94.21 24.85 -12.47
CA THR A 348 95.37 24.46 -13.29
C THR A 348 95.73 25.48 -14.37
N SER A 349 94.74 26.16 -14.97
CA SER A 349 95.00 27.15 -16.02
C SER A 349 95.64 28.44 -15.49
N ILE A 350 95.28 28.88 -14.28
CA ILE A 350 95.86 30.07 -13.64
C ILE A 350 97.32 29.80 -13.25
N THR A 351 97.62 28.62 -12.71
CA THR A 351 99.00 28.22 -12.36
C THR A 351 99.95 28.30 -13.55
N ASN A 352 99.49 27.97 -14.76
CA ASN A 352 100.34 27.96 -15.96
C ASN A 352 100.66 29.37 -16.52
N ASN A 353 99.87 30.40 -16.23
CA ASN A 353 100.02 31.73 -16.85
C ASN A 353 100.86 32.73 -16.05
N VAL A 354 101.23 32.45 -14.79
CA VAL A 354 101.75 33.52 -13.90
C VAL A 354 103.26 33.51 -13.65
N ILE A 355 104.08 32.48 -13.92
CA ILE A 355 105.54 32.61 -13.71
C ILE A 355 106.39 31.80 -14.71
N ARG A 356 107.14 32.50 -15.57
CA ARG A 356 108.57 32.23 -15.78
C ARG A 356 109.32 33.55 -15.95
N SER A 357 109.86 34.06 -14.85
CA SER A 357 111.04 34.92 -14.91
C SER A 357 112.08 34.43 -13.90
N LEU A 358 113.26 35.05 -14.02
CA LEU A 358 114.34 35.18 -13.02
C LEU A 358 115.44 34.12 -13.08
N PRO A 359 116.66 34.45 -12.65
CA PRO A 359 117.44 35.68 -12.86
C PRO A 359 118.92 35.37 -13.20
N ALA A 360 119.70 36.43 -13.41
CA ALA A 360 121.17 36.52 -13.58
C ALA A 360 121.74 36.33 -15.00
N SER A 361 122.21 37.47 -15.55
CA SER A 361 123.31 37.60 -16.50
C SER A 361 123.10 37.11 -17.95
N THR A 362 122.87 38.10 -18.82
CA THR A 362 123.05 38.13 -20.29
C THR A 362 121.93 37.53 -21.15
N GLY A 363 121.11 38.43 -21.72
CA GLY A 363 120.20 38.16 -22.84
C GLY A 363 118.72 38.03 -22.46
N VAL A 364 117.88 38.93 -22.99
CA VAL A 364 116.41 38.87 -22.88
C VAL A 364 115.86 38.24 -24.16
N ALA A 365 115.15 37.11 -24.04
CA ALA A 365 114.42 36.49 -25.14
C ALA A 365 112.91 36.66 -24.92
N ALA A 366 112.23 37.35 -25.83
CA ALA A 366 110.78 37.45 -25.88
C ALA A 366 110.25 36.48 -26.95
N ASP A 367 109.84 35.28 -26.53
CA ASP A 367 109.17 34.29 -27.36
C ASP A 367 107.66 34.29 -27.04
N MET A 368 106.83 34.67 -28.01
CA MET A 368 105.36 34.58 -27.95
C MET A 368 104.84 33.79 -29.17
N SER A 369 105.41 32.62 -29.43
CA SER A 369 105.15 31.87 -30.66
C SER A 369 103.84 31.07 -30.73
N ALA A 370 103.11 30.80 -29.62
CA ALA A 370 101.68 30.39 -29.56
C ALA A 370 101.29 29.93 -28.13
N PRO A 371 99.99 29.87 -27.74
CA PRO A 371 99.58 29.24 -26.49
C PRO A 371 100.01 27.75 -26.48
N LYS A 372 100.76 27.32 -25.45
CA LYS A 372 101.22 25.95 -25.17
C LYS A 372 102.52 25.44 -25.83
N ALA A 373 103.49 26.30 -26.18
CA ALA A 373 104.85 25.82 -26.46
C ALA A 373 105.62 25.52 -25.14
N THR A 374 106.22 24.33 -25.04
CA THR A 374 106.80 23.78 -23.80
C THR A 374 108.32 24.01 -23.65
N SER A 375 109.00 24.69 -24.58
CA SER A 375 110.39 25.16 -24.46
C SER A 375 110.71 26.25 -25.49
N PRO A 376 111.41 27.36 -25.13
CA PRO A 376 111.78 28.41 -26.08
C PRO A 376 112.83 27.90 -27.09
N SER A 377 112.59 28.14 -28.38
CA SER A 377 113.39 27.62 -29.50
C SER A 377 114.55 28.56 -29.91
N VAL A 378 114.89 29.56 -29.10
CA VAL A 378 115.93 30.54 -29.44
C VAL A 378 117.23 30.25 -28.71
N THR A 379 118.34 30.21 -29.44
CA THR A 379 119.70 30.16 -28.89
C THR A 379 120.38 31.45 -29.29
N ALA A 380 120.70 32.29 -28.30
CA ALA A 380 121.46 33.53 -28.48
C ALA A 380 122.82 33.41 -27.78
N GLY A 381 123.88 33.87 -28.43
CA GLY A 381 125.21 34.05 -27.85
C GLY A 381 125.24 35.17 -26.81
N SER A 382 126.34 35.28 -26.05
CA SER A 382 126.44 36.25 -24.96
C SER A 382 126.28 37.70 -25.45
N ASN A 383 125.53 38.52 -24.72
CA ASN A 383 125.14 39.89 -25.09
C ASN A 383 124.41 40.04 -26.44
N SER A 384 123.81 38.97 -26.97
CA SER A 384 122.98 39.03 -28.16
C SER A 384 121.49 38.98 -27.83
N VAL A 385 120.67 39.55 -28.71
CA VAL A 385 119.20 39.52 -28.60
C VAL A 385 118.64 38.87 -29.87
N ALA A 386 118.03 37.69 -29.72
CA ALA A 386 117.27 37.04 -30.78
C ALA A 386 115.78 37.41 -30.63
N LEU A 387 115.22 38.17 -31.58
CA LEU A 387 113.82 38.56 -31.61
C LEU A 387 113.04 37.74 -32.65
N GLY A 388 111.98 37.07 -32.19
CA GLY A 388 111.03 36.32 -33.02
C GLY A 388 111.22 34.79 -32.99
N ALA A 389 110.14 34.05 -33.22
CA ALA A 389 110.13 32.59 -33.20
C ALA A 389 111.10 32.00 -34.24
N GLY A 390 111.98 31.10 -33.82
CA GLY A 390 112.99 30.50 -34.72
C GLY A 390 114.12 31.43 -35.12
N SER A 391 114.26 32.60 -34.49
CA SER A 391 115.43 33.46 -34.69
C SER A 391 116.67 32.84 -34.03
N ASN A 392 117.79 32.87 -34.74
CA ASN A 392 119.09 32.45 -34.24
C ASN A 392 120.15 33.49 -34.63
N ASP A 393 121.15 33.73 -33.79
CA ASP A 393 122.24 34.64 -34.10
C ASP A 393 123.49 33.92 -34.62
N GLY A 394 123.35 32.63 -34.98
CA GLY A 394 124.44 31.76 -35.38
C GLY A 394 125.51 31.57 -34.30
N GLY A 395 125.20 31.83 -33.02
CA GLY A 395 126.13 31.77 -31.90
C GLY A 395 127.05 32.99 -31.77
N ARG A 396 126.77 34.08 -32.51
CA ARG A 396 127.55 35.32 -32.44
C ARG A 396 127.16 36.13 -31.20
N SER A 397 128.14 36.71 -30.52
CA SER A 397 127.93 37.61 -29.37
C SER A 397 127.78 39.09 -29.81
N ASN A 398 127.09 39.92 -29.02
CA ASN A 398 126.82 41.35 -29.28
C ASN A 398 126.03 41.65 -30.57
N VAL A 399 125.08 40.81 -30.97
CA VAL A 399 124.24 41.06 -32.15
C VAL A 399 122.76 41.05 -31.82
N VAL A 400 121.96 41.79 -32.61
CA VAL A 400 120.51 41.64 -32.60
C VAL A 400 120.13 40.81 -33.82
N SER A 401 119.67 39.57 -33.61
CA SER A 401 119.14 38.72 -34.67
C SER A 401 117.63 38.80 -34.70
N VAL A 402 117.06 39.20 -35.84
CA VAL A 402 115.60 39.23 -36.06
C VAL A 402 115.10 38.05 -36.90
N GLY A 403 115.94 37.04 -37.13
CA GLY A 403 115.62 35.92 -38.00
C GLY A 403 116.67 34.82 -37.99
N SER A 404 116.66 34.00 -39.03
CA SER A 404 117.74 33.06 -39.36
C SER A 404 118.18 33.25 -40.80
N ASP A 405 119.22 32.53 -41.20
CA ASP A 405 119.68 32.37 -42.58
C ASP A 405 118.57 31.87 -43.54
N THR A 406 117.63 31.05 -43.05
CA THR A 406 116.48 30.56 -43.82
C THR A 406 115.20 31.38 -43.63
N GLN A 407 115.15 32.25 -42.63
CA GLN A 407 113.96 33.02 -42.26
C GLN A 407 114.36 34.43 -41.83
N GLN A 408 114.66 35.32 -42.78
CA GLN A 408 114.87 36.74 -42.44
C GLN A 408 113.54 37.42 -42.17
N ARG A 409 113.58 38.43 -41.31
CA ARG A 409 112.45 39.35 -41.12
C ARG A 409 112.84 40.73 -41.59
N GLN A 410 111.89 41.38 -42.25
CA GLN A 410 112.04 42.79 -42.57
C GLN A 410 112.00 43.58 -41.25
N ILE A 411 112.97 44.47 -41.10
CA ILE A 411 112.91 45.52 -40.07
C ILE A 411 112.27 46.73 -40.75
N THR A 412 110.97 46.90 -40.57
CA THR A 412 110.21 48.02 -41.13
C THR A 412 110.16 49.19 -40.13
N ASN A 413 109.92 50.41 -40.61
CA ASN A 413 109.91 51.65 -39.82
C ASN A 413 111.27 52.07 -39.24
N VAL A 414 112.37 51.69 -39.90
CA VAL A 414 113.72 52.15 -39.54
C VAL A 414 113.91 53.58 -40.06
N ALA A 415 114.05 54.54 -39.13
CA ALA A 415 114.40 55.92 -39.47
C ALA A 415 115.77 55.99 -40.17
N ALA A 416 116.05 57.09 -40.88
CA ALA A 416 117.36 57.25 -41.52
C ALA A 416 118.45 57.31 -40.44
N GLY A 417 119.47 56.45 -40.55
CA GLY A 417 120.58 56.43 -39.61
C GLY A 417 121.35 57.75 -39.63
N THR A 418 121.57 58.33 -38.45
CA THR A 418 122.27 59.62 -38.28
C THR A 418 123.65 59.44 -37.68
N GLU A 419 123.86 58.36 -36.92
CA GLU A 419 125.14 58.00 -36.31
C GLU A 419 125.80 56.80 -37.02
N GLY A 420 127.11 56.68 -36.90
CA GLY A 420 127.90 55.66 -37.64
C GLY A 420 127.54 54.20 -37.33
N THR A 421 126.79 53.93 -36.27
CA THR A 421 126.34 52.59 -35.85
C THR A 421 124.85 52.33 -36.07
N ASP A 422 124.12 53.29 -36.64
CA ASP A 422 122.70 53.13 -36.92
C ASP A 422 122.48 52.20 -38.12
N ALA A 423 121.35 51.50 -38.13
CA ALA A 423 120.94 50.73 -39.30
C ALA A 423 120.57 51.70 -40.43
N VAL A 424 121.24 51.58 -41.58
CA VAL A 424 120.92 52.34 -42.79
C VAL A 424 119.61 51.82 -43.38
N ASN A 425 118.63 52.70 -43.60
CA ASN A 425 117.37 52.28 -44.23
C ASN A 425 117.46 52.31 -45.77
N VAL A 426 116.51 51.65 -46.43
CA VAL A 426 116.50 51.50 -47.90
C VAL A 426 116.41 52.85 -48.62
N ASN A 427 115.83 53.89 -48.00
CA ASN A 427 115.78 55.24 -48.58
C ASN A 427 117.17 55.88 -48.70
N GLN A 428 118.03 55.70 -47.68
CA GLN A 428 119.42 56.18 -47.71
C GLN A 428 120.24 55.44 -48.79
N LEU A 429 120.03 54.13 -48.96
CA LEU A 429 120.69 53.34 -50.00
C LEU A 429 120.19 53.68 -51.42
N ASN A 430 118.89 53.94 -51.60
CA ASN A 430 118.32 54.38 -52.86
C ASN A 430 118.86 55.75 -53.28
N THR A 431 119.11 56.65 -52.32
CA THR A 431 119.73 57.96 -52.60
C THR A 431 121.13 57.78 -53.18
N LEU A 432 121.94 56.87 -52.62
CA LEU A 432 123.27 56.53 -53.13
C LEU A 432 123.22 55.86 -54.52
N SER A 433 122.29 54.92 -54.72
CA SER A 433 122.09 54.19 -55.98
C SER A 433 121.67 55.12 -57.14
N THR A 434 120.85 56.13 -56.85
CA THR A 434 120.38 57.11 -57.83
C THR A 434 121.53 57.99 -58.32
N SER A 435 122.38 58.49 -57.42
CA SER A 435 123.54 59.30 -57.77
C SER A 435 124.56 58.54 -58.65
N MET A 436 124.74 57.23 -58.42
CA MET A 436 125.70 56.43 -59.20
C MET A 436 125.16 56.04 -60.59
N SER A 437 123.85 55.83 -60.71
CA SER A 437 123.19 55.50 -61.99
C SER A 437 123.13 56.68 -62.96
N GLN A 438 122.98 57.92 -62.45
CA GLN A 438 123.03 59.13 -63.27
C GLN A 438 124.41 59.35 -63.91
N SER A 439 125.49 59.03 -63.20
CA SER A 439 126.85 59.23 -63.71
C SER A 439 127.18 58.30 -64.88
N LEU A 440 126.75 57.03 -64.80
CA LEU A 440 127.07 56.00 -65.79
C LEU A 440 126.19 56.08 -67.06
N SER A 441 124.93 56.48 -66.92
CA SER A 441 124.01 56.71 -68.05
C SER A 441 124.49 57.84 -68.97
N ASN A 442 125.11 58.88 -68.40
CA ASN A 442 125.64 60.01 -69.16
C ASN A 442 126.85 59.61 -70.04
N GLN A 443 127.69 58.67 -69.58
CA GLN A 443 128.84 58.20 -70.38
C GLN A 443 128.44 57.23 -71.50
N GLN A 444 127.44 56.38 -71.28
CA GLN A 444 126.99 55.39 -72.28
C GLN A 444 126.22 56.04 -73.45
N THR A 445 125.49 57.12 -73.19
CA THR A 445 124.65 57.79 -74.19
C THR A 445 125.47 58.51 -75.27
N GLN A 446 126.63 59.09 -74.93
CA GLN A 446 127.45 59.80 -75.92
C GLN A 446 128.18 58.86 -76.90
N LEU A 447 128.64 57.70 -76.43
CA LEU A 447 129.34 56.72 -77.29
C LEU A 447 128.43 56.08 -78.34
N ASN A 448 127.18 55.78 -77.97
CA ASN A 448 126.20 55.18 -78.89
C ASN A 448 125.73 56.17 -79.98
N ASN A 449 125.73 57.47 -79.67
CA ASN A 449 125.36 58.52 -80.62
C ASN A 449 126.43 58.73 -81.71
N LEU A 450 127.72 58.62 -81.37
CA LEU A 450 128.80 58.66 -82.36
C LEU A 450 128.78 57.45 -83.30
N GLY A 451 128.50 56.25 -82.79
CA GLY A 451 128.47 55.02 -83.60
C GLY A 451 127.32 54.97 -84.61
N SER A 452 126.18 55.55 -84.25
CA SER A 452 124.95 55.49 -85.08
C SER A 452 124.95 56.53 -86.19
N GLN A 453 125.47 57.74 -85.93
CA GLN A 453 125.55 58.80 -86.95
C GLN A 453 126.59 58.49 -88.04
N LEU A 454 127.69 57.81 -87.72
CA LEU A 454 128.71 57.45 -88.70
C LEU A 454 128.19 56.42 -89.72
N ASN A 455 127.37 55.47 -89.27
CA ASN A 455 126.83 54.41 -90.12
C ASN A 455 125.69 54.89 -91.02
N GLN A 456 124.87 55.85 -90.56
CA GLN A 456 123.82 56.47 -91.39
C GLN A 456 124.39 57.45 -92.42
N THR A 457 125.46 58.18 -92.09
CA THR A 457 126.13 59.10 -93.02
C THR A 457 126.78 58.35 -94.20
N GLN A 458 127.28 57.13 -94.00
CA GLN A 458 127.91 56.34 -95.06
C GLN A 458 126.90 55.76 -96.07
N GLN A 459 125.68 55.45 -95.64
CA GLN A 459 124.62 54.94 -96.54
C GLN A 459 123.85 56.07 -97.25
N GLN A 460 123.65 57.22 -96.60
CA GLN A 460 122.98 58.37 -97.23
C GLN A 460 123.84 59.08 -98.29
N LEU A 461 125.19 59.07 -98.17
CA LEU A 461 126.07 59.61 -99.21
C LEU A 461 126.06 58.78 -100.50
N GLN A 462 125.90 57.46 -100.42
CA GLN A 462 125.79 56.58 -101.60
C GLN A 462 124.41 56.69 -102.29
N GLN A 463 123.35 56.89 -101.51
CA GLN A 463 122.01 57.15 -102.07
C GLN A 463 121.90 58.55 -102.68
N THR A 464 122.48 59.58 -102.06
CA THR A 464 122.40 60.97 -102.56
C THR A 464 123.18 61.16 -103.86
N ASP A 465 124.35 60.53 -104.02
CA ASP A 465 125.14 60.57 -105.28
C ASP A 465 124.42 59.85 -106.43
N THR A 466 123.71 58.75 -106.14
CA THR A 466 122.92 58.02 -107.15
C THR A 466 121.67 58.79 -107.58
N MET A 467 120.98 59.42 -106.62
CA MET A 467 119.76 60.20 -106.87
C MET A 467 120.03 61.51 -107.61
N ALA A 468 121.13 62.21 -107.30
CA ALA A 468 121.50 63.45 -107.99
C ALA A 468 121.85 63.21 -109.48
N ARG A 469 122.53 62.10 -109.80
CA ARG A 469 122.88 61.73 -111.19
C ARG A 469 121.64 61.34 -112.01
N GLN A 470 120.67 60.69 -111.40
CA GLN A 470 119.39 60.36 -112.03
C GLN A 470 118.56 61.62 -112.33
N GLY A 471 118.53 62.60 -111.41
CA GLY A 471 117.83 63.88 -111.61
C GLY A 471 118.40 64.72 -112.76
N ILE A 472 119.73 64.85 -112.85
CA ILE A 472 120.39 65.63 -113.92
C ILE A 472 120.16 65.00 -115.30
N ALA A 473 120.17 63.66 -115.39
CA ALA A 473 119.82 62.95 -116.62
C ALA A 473 118.36 63.20 -117.03
N ALA A 474 117.41 63.12 -116.09
CA ALA A 474 115.99 63.35 -116.36
C ALA A 474 115.69 64.78 -116.85
N VAL A 475 116.35 65.79 -116.28
CA VAL A 475 116.17 67.20 -116.70
C VAL A 475 116.82 67.47 -118.06
N ALA A 476 117.99 66.87 -118.35
CA ALA A 476 118.62 66.96 -119.67
C ALA A 476 117.77 66.29 -120.78
N ALA A 477 117.04 65.22 -120.45
CA ALA A 477 116.09 64.59 -121.37
C ALA A 477 114.84 65.45 -121.61
N MET A 478 114.39 66.24 -120.63
CA MET A 478 113.25 67.16 -120.81
C MET A 478 113.61 68.39 -121.66
N ALA A 479 114.85 68.88 -121.59
CA ALA A 479 115.30 70.04 -122.36
C ALA A 479 115.46 69.77 -123.87
N SER A 480 115.45 68.50 -124.29
CA SER A 480 115.57 68.07 -125.69
C SER A 480 114.22 67.78 -126.36
N ILE A 481 113.11 68.08 -125.67
CA ILE A 481 111.74 67.90 -126.18
C ILE A 481 111.38 69.11 -127.06
N PRO A 482 111.02 68.90 -128.35
CA PRO A 482 110.70 69.99 -129.27
C PRO A 482 109.49 70.82 -128.84
N HIS A 483 109.49 72.10 -129.21
CA HIS A 483 108.41 73.02 -128.87
C HIS A 483 107.24 72.96 -129.86
N MET A 484 106.03 73.24 -129.34
CA MET A 484 104.79 73.24 -130.12
C MET A 484 104.68 74.48 -131.03
N ASP A 485 104.48 74.24 -132.32
CA ASP A 485 104.34 75.26 -133.36
C ASP A 485 103.07 76.12 -133.22
N ARG A 486 103.05 77.25 -133.95
CA ARG A 486 102.13 78.36 -133.69
C ARG A 486 100.66 78.04 -133.96
N ASP A 487 100.40 77.16 -134.91
CA ASP A 487 99.06 76.82 -135.41
C ASP A 487 98.58 75.44 -134.96
N SER A 488 99.39 74.79 -134.12
CA SER A 488 99.04 73.54 -133.49
C SER A 488 98.57 73.79 -132.06
N ASN A 489 97.44 73.18 -131.70
CA ASN A 489 96.76 73.37 -130.43
C ASN A 489 97.20 72.38 -129.34
N PHE A 490 97.84 71.27 -129.72
CA PHE A 490 98.38 70.25 -128.82
C PHE A 490 99.62 69.58 -129.45
N ALA A 491 100.65 69.29 -128.66
CA ALA A 491 101.82 68.53 -129.10
C ALA A 491 102.39 67.64 -127.98
N MET A 492 102.92 66.48 -128.37
CA MET A 492 103.61 65.55 -127.48
C MET A 492 104.95 65.15 -128.08
N GLY A 493 106.03 65.28 -127.31
CA GLY A 493 107.39 64.95 -127.74
C GLY A 493 108.11 64.09 -126.71
N VAL A 494 109.08 63.30 -127.18
CA VAL A 494 109.90 62.42 -126.34
C VAL A 494 111.36 62.79 -126.52
N GLY A 495 112.05 63.07 -125.41
CA GLY A 495 113.49 63.32 -125.37
C GLY A 495 114.19 62.23 -124.57
N THR A 496 115.42 61.86 -124.94
CA THR A 496 116.19 60.81 -124.25
C THR A 496 117.60 61.31 -123.95
N SER A 497 118.17 60.98 -122.80
CA SER A 497 119.53 61.39 -122.41
C SER A 497 120.26 60.30 -121.61
N SER A 498 121.58 60.41 -121.50
CA SER A 498 122.44 59.50 -120.74
C SER A 498 123.53 60.28 -120.03
N PHE A 499 123.71 60.07 -118.72
CA PHE A 499 124.71 60.75 -117.91
C PHE A 499 125.35 59.80 -116.88
N LEU A 500 126.66 59.55 -116.99
CA LEU A 500 127.48 58.72 -116.08
C LEU A 500 126.85 57.35 -115.71
N GLY A 501 126.31 56.64 -116.70
CA GLY A 501 125.76 55.29 -116.54
C GLY A 501 124.26 55.23 -116.20
N GLN A 502 123.60 56.38 -115.95
CA GLN A 502 122.15 56.48 -115.78
C GLN A 502 121.51 56.98 -117.08
N LYS A 503 120.43 56.32 -117.52
CA LYS A 503 119.68 56.67 -118.75
C LYS A 503 118.34 57.30 -118.37
N ALA A 504 117.91 58.29 -119.13
CA ALA A 504 116.65 58.97 -118.88
C ALA A 504 115.82 59.14 -120.15
N ILE A 505 114.51 59.02 -119.99
CA ILE A 505 113.51 59.29 -121.01
C ILE A 505 112.56 60.33 -120.45
N ALA A 506 112.22 61.31 -121.26
CA ALA A 506 111.27 62.34 -120.90
C ALA A 506 110.15 62.44 -121.92
N VAL A 507 108.93 62.61 -121.41
CA VAL A 507 107.71 62.77 -122.20
C VAL A 507 107.10 64.10 -121.82
N GLY A 508 106.91 64.95 -122.82
CA GLY A 508 106.41 66.30 -122.64
C GLY A 508 105.17 66.52 -123.47
N MET A 509 104.18 67.15 -122.85
CA MET A 509 102.87 67.45 -123.40
C MET A 509 102.68 68.96 -123.31
N GLN A 510 102.41 69.60 -124.44
CA GLN A 510 102.15 71.03 -124.49
C GLN A 510 100.77 71.25 -125.09
N ALA A 511 99.93 71.99 -124.38
CA ALA A 511 98.55 72.26 -124.75
C ALA A 511 98.31 73.77 -124.70
N ARG A 512 97.69 74.29 -125.76
CA ARG A 512 97.27 75.69 -125.80
C ARG A 512 95.81 75.76 -125.41
N ILE A 513 95.53 76.50 -124.34
CA ILE A 513 94.17 76.68 -123.84
C ILE A 513 93.47 77.80 -124.62
N THR A 514 94.21 78.86 -124.98
CA THR A 514 93.74 80.03 -125.76
C THR A 514 94.90 80.74 -126.47
N GLU A 515 94.60 81.70 -127.35
CA GLU A 515 95.60 82.45 -128.16
C GLU A 515 96.74 83.06 -127.34
N ASN A 516 96.47 83.34 -126.06
CA ASN A 516 97.41 83.96 -125.13
C ASN A 516 97.87 83.03 -123.99
N LEU A 517 97.34 81.80 -123.84
CA LEU A 517 97.70 80.89 -122.74
C LEU A 517 98.17 79.53 -123.25
N LYS A 518 99.42 79.19 -122.92
CA LYS A 518 100.02 77.86 -123.14
C LYS A 518 100.33 77.20 -121.80
N ALA A 519 100.01 75.93 -121.69
CA ALA A 519 100.43 75.08 -120.59
C ALA A 519 101.31 73.97 -121.15
N SER A 520 102.44 73.73 -120.49
CA SER A 520 103.34 72.61 -120.77
C SER A 520 103.51 71.76 -119.53
N LEU A 521 103.47 70.46 -119.71
CA LEU A 521 103.68 69.46 -118.69
C LEU A 521 104.73 68.46 -119.21
N ASN A 522 105.90 68.47 -118.60
CA ASN A 522 107.01 67.60 -118.96
C ASN A 522 107.29 66.64 -117.80
N GLY A 523 107.49 65.36 -118.10
CA GLY A 523 107.88 64.34 -117.14
C GLY A 523 109.15 63.64 -117.59
N GLY A 524 110.23 63.78 -116.83
CA GLY A 524 111.49 63.07 -117.02
C GLY A 524 111.60 61.89 -116.05
N PHE A 525 112.07 60.75 -116.57
CA PHE A 525 112.21 59.49 -115.83
C PHE A 525 113.61 58.94 -116.00
N ALA A 526 114.32 58.73 -114.89
CA ALA A 526 115.64 58.10 -114.85
C ALA A 526 115.70 57.15 -113.64
N GLY A 527 115.64 55.84 -113.88
CA GLY A 527 115.47 54.86 -112.80
C GLY A 527 114.17 55.08 -112.01
N ASN A 528 114.27 55.19 -110.68
CA ASN A 528 113.13 55.43 -109.78
C ASN A 528 112.86 56.92 -109.49
N GLN A 529 113.71 57.82 -109.99
CA GLN A 529 113.56 59.26 -109.82
C GLN A 529 112.65 59.83 -110.91
N LYS A 530 111.67 60.63 -110.46
CA LYS A 530 110.68 61.28 -111.32
C LYS A 530 110.86 62.78 -111.20
N VAL A 531 111.01 63.45 -112.32
CA VAL A 531 111.03 64.92 -112.35
C VAL A 531 109.86 65.39 -113.20
N ILE A 532 108.99 66.19 -112.61
CA ILE A 532 107.81 66.73 -113.28
C ILE A 532 107.98 68.24 -113.32
N GLY A 533 108.00 68.80 -114.53
CA GLY A 533 108.02 70.23 -114.77
C GLY A 533 106.70 70.65 -115.39
N ALA A 534 105.91 71.42 -114.67
CA ALA A 534 104.72 72.08 -115.20
C ALA A 534 105.04 73.57 -115.34
N GLY A 535 104.76 74.13 -116.51
CA GLY A 535 104.97 75.54 -116.83
C GLY A 535 103.74 76.09 -117.52
N MET A 536 103.31 77.27 -117.09
CA MET A 536 102.23 78.01 -117.74
C MET A 536 102.80 79.32 -118.23
N LEU A 537 102.49 79.66 -119.48
CA LEU A 537 103.03 80.81 -120.15
C LEU A 537 101.87 81.58 -120.76
N TYR A 538 101.69 82.81 -120.30
CA TYR A 538 100.67 83.74 -120.77
C TYR A 538 101.37 84.86 -121.55
N GLN A 539 100.98 85.10 -122.81
CA GLN A 539 101.58 86.10 -123.71
C GLN A 539 100.51 87.04 -124.26
N TRP A 540 100.82 88.34 -124.36
CA TRP A 540 99.98 89.38 -125.00
C TRP A 540 100.87 90.31 -125.83
N LYS A 541 100.29 91.28 -126.55
CA LYS A 541 100.98 92.28 -127.38
C LYS A 541 101.12 93.64 -126.71
#